data_AF-A0A972G9X1-F1
#
_entry.id   AF-A0A972G9X1-F1
#
_cell.length_a   1.000
_cell.length_b   1.000
_cell.length_c   1.000
_cell.angle_alpha   90.00
_cell.angle_beta   90.00
_cell.angle_gamma   90.00
#
_symmetry.space_group_name_H-M   'P 1'
#
loop_
_entity.id
_entity.type
_entity.pdbx_description
1 polymer ?
#
loop_
_entity_poly.entity_id
_entity_poly.type
_entity_poly.pdbx_seq_one_letter_code
_entity_poly.pdbx_strand_id
1 'polypeptide(L)' 'MSMTAQDVHTMLLRLGDTATAEHSQRFFKTGTGEYGEGDQFLGIRVPILRAKVKQHRICLQTNTPYFP' A
#
# COMPACT_ATOMS: atom_id res chain seq x y z
N MET A 1 -0.61 6.90 -22.02
CA MET A 1 0.18 7.46 -20.91
C MET A 1 0.57 6.30 -20.00
N SER A 2 1.86 6.04 -19.84
CA SER A 2 2.35 5.02 -18.91
C SER A 2 2.24 5.57 -17.49
N MET A 3 1.57 4.84 -16.60
CA MET A 3 1.43 5.26 -15.20
C MET A 3 2.70 4.88 -14.45
N THR A 4 3.30 5.85 -13.75
CA THR A 4 4.56 5.66 -13.03
C THR A 4 4.32 5.21 -11.59
N ALA A 5 5.36 4.72 -10.91
CA ALA A 5 5.28 4.37 -9.49
C ALA A 5 4.86 5.57 -8.62
N GLN A 6 5.32 6.79 -8.96
CA GLN A 6 4.92 8.04 -8.29
C GLN A 6 3.42 8.32 -8.39
N ASP A 7 2.82 8.03 -9.55
CA ASP A 7 1.38 8.24 -9.76
C ASP A 7 0.56 7.27 -8.90
N VAL A 8 1.00 6.01 -8.81
CA VAL A 8 0.39 5.01 -7.92
C VAL A 8 0.52 5.44 -6.47
N HIS A 9 1.70 5.90 -6.05
CA HIS A 9 1.95 6.36 -4.68
C HIS A 9 1.03 7.52 -4.30
N THR A 10 0.91 8.53 -5.16
CA THR A 10 0.02 9.68 -4.94
C THR A 10 -1.45 9.26 -4.87
N MET A 11 -1.85 8.32 -5.72
CA MET A 11 -3.21 7.77 -5.71
C MET A 11 -3.52 7.03 -4.41
N LEU A 12 -2.57 6.22 -3.90
CA LEU A 12 -2.72 5.52 -2.62
C LEU A 12 -2.82 6.50 -1.45
N LEU A 13 -1.98 7.53 -1.40
CA LEU A 13 -2.03 8.56 -0.36
C LEU A 13 -3.40 9.27 -0.33
N ARG A 14 -4.02 9.53 -1.49
CA ARG A 14 -5.36 10.14 -1.58
C ARG A 14 -6.49 9.21 -1.12
N LEU A 15 -6.28 7.90 -1.14
CA LEU A 15 -7.26 6.92 -0.69
C LEU A 15 -7.12 6.58 0.80
N GLY A 16 -6.04 7.06 1.43
CA GLY A 16 -5.77 6.82 2.83
C GLY A 16 -6.81 7.48 3.75
N ASP A 17 -7.12 6.79 4.84
CA ASP A 17 -8.01 7.28 5.89
C ASP A 17 -7.30 7.12 7.24
N THR A 18 -7.02 8.26 7.88
CA THR A 18 -6.25 8.31 9.13
C THR A 18 -6.97 7.58 10.28
N ALA A 19 -8.31 7.57 10.30
CA ALA A 19 -9.07 6.87 11.31
C ALA A 19 -8.94 5.34 11.16
N THR A 20 -9.04 4.83 9.93
CA THR A 20 -8.84 3.41 9.63
C THR A 20 -7.37 3.00 9.83
N ALA A 21 -6.42 3.90 9.56
CA ALA A 21 -5.00 3.68 9.79
C ALA A 21 -4.69 3.47 11.28
N GLU A 22 -5.18 4.35 12.15
CA GLU A 22 -4.97 4.24 13.60
C GLU A 22 -5.60 2.96 14.17
N HIS A 23 -6.79 2.60 13.71
CA HIS A 23 -7.44 1.34 14.10
C HIS A 23 -6.61 0.11 13.70
N SER A 24 -6.02 0.16 12.50
CA SER A 24 -5.18 -0.91 11.97
C SER A 24 -3.85 -1.00 12.74
N GLN A 25 -3.21 0.14 13.03
CA GLN A 25 -2.00 0.19 13.86
C GLN A 25 -2.19 -0.42 15.25
N ARG A 26 -3.35 -0.15 15.88
CA ARG A 26 -3.73 -0.75 17.17
C ARG A 26 -4.02 -2.25 17.05
N PHE A 27 -4.70 -2.68 15.97
CA PHE A 27 -5.03 -4.09 15.74
C PHE A 27 -3.79 -4.94 15.45
N PHE A 28 -2.90 -4.44 14.58
CA PHE A 28 -1.67 -5.12 14.16
C PHE A 28 -0.54 -4.99 15.17
N LYS A 29 -0.74 -4.28 16.29
CA LYS A 29 0.23 -4.16 17.36
C LYS A 29 1.56 -3.66 16.80
N THR A 30 1.55 -2.39 16.41
CA THR A 30 2.69 -1.72 15.75
C THR A 30 3.66 -1.08 16.75
N GLY A 31 3.54 -1.41 18.04
CA GLY A 31 4.43 -0.93 19.08
C GLY A 31 5.82 -1.56 19.01
N THR A 32 6.77 -0.96 19.72
CA THR A 32 8.13 -1.49 19.87
C THR A 32 8.12 -2.90 20.46
N GLY A 33 8.76 -3.85 19.77
CA GLY A 33 8.81 -5.27 20.13
C GLY A 33 7.59 -6.09 19.70
N GLU A 34 6.63 -5.49 18.99
CA GLU A 34 5.44 -6.17 18.50
C GLU A 34 5.55 -6.54 17.01
N TYR A 35 4.58 -7.33 16.53
CA TYR A 35 4.62 -7.93 15.20
C TYR A 35 4.65 -6.91 14.05
N GLY A 36 4.06 -5.73 14.25
CA GLY A 36 4.05 -4.64 13.27
C GLY A 36 4.98 -3.48 13.62
N GLU A 37 6.03 -3.70 14.43
CA GLU A 37 6.94 -2.62 14.82
C GLU A 37 7.49 -1.89 13.58
N GLY A 38 7.18 -0.58 13.47
CA GLY A 38 7.62 0.26 12.37
C GLY A 38 6.70 0.28 11.13
N ASP A 39 5.63 -0.52 11.11
CA ASP A 39 4.70 -0.53 10.00
C ASP A 39 3.80 0.71 9.97
N GLN A 40 3.78 1.39 8.82
CA GLN A 40 2.91 2.54 8.58
C GLN A 40 1.68 2.12 7.78
N PHE A 41 0.51 2.28 8.39
CA PHE A 41 -0.76 2.02 7.73
C PHE A 41 -1.30 3.30 7.10
N LEU A 42 -1.66 3.24 5.82
CA LEU A 42 -2.39 4.32 5.14
C LEU A 42 -3.91 4.27 5.40
N GLY A 43 -4.41 3.20 6.03
CA GLY A 43 -5.83 3.05 6.33
C GLY A 43 -6.70 2.69 5.10
N ILE A 44 -6.10 2.15 4.05
CA ILE A 44 -6.82 1.75 2.84
C ILE A 44 -7.39 0.34 3.03
N ARG A 45 -8.71 0.19 2.96
CA ARG A 45 -9.34 -1.14 3.03
C ARG A 45 -9.04 -1.96 1.77
N VAL A 46 -8.79 -3.25 1.96
CA VAL A 46 -8.47 -4.21 0.89
C VAL A 46 -9.47 -4.18 -0.28
N PRO A 47 -10.80 -4.10 -0.08
CA PRO A 47 -11.75 -4.04 -1.19
C PRO A 47 -11.56 -2.79 -2.08
N ILE A 48 -11.28 -1.63 -1.49
CA ILE A 48 -11.06 -0.37 -2.21
C ILE A 48 -9.76 -0.46 -3.01
N LEU A 49 -8.70 -0.96 -2.37
CA LEU A 49 -7.41 -1.18 -3.02
C LEU A 49 -7.54 -2.12 -4.22
N ARG A 50 -8.23 -3.26 -4.06
CA ARG A 50 -8.47 -4.23 -5.15
C ARG A 50 -9.27 -3.62 -6.30
N ALA A 51 -10.30 -2.84 -6.00
CA ALA A 51 -11.10 -2.16 -7.03
C ALA A 51 -10.24 -1.19 -7.84
N LYS A 52 -9.36 -0.43 -7.19
CA LYS A 52 -8.44 0.51 -7.85
C LYS A 52 -7.35 -0.18 -8.65
N VAL A 53 -6.72 -1.21 -8.10
CA VAL A 53 -5.70 -2.00 -8.81
C VAL A 53 -6.28 -2.63 -10.08
N LYS A 54 -7.55 -3.07 -10.08
CA LYS A 54 -8.23 -3.61 -11.27
C LYS A 54 -8.37 -2.58 -12.41
N GLN A 55 -8.40 -1.29 -12.10
CA GLN A 55 -8.41 -0.22 -13.11
C GLN A 55 -7.05 -0.05 -13.79
N HIS A 56 -5.99 -0.61 -13.21
CA HIS A 56 -4.64 -0.51 -13.73
C HIS A 56 -4.24 -1.84 -14.41
N ARG A 57 -3.76 -1.76 -15.66
CA ARG A 57 -3.12 -2.90 -16.32
C ARG A 57 -1.82 -3.19 -15.57
N ILE A 58 -1.69 -4.40 -15.04
CA ILE A 58 -0.40 -4.90 -14.55
C ILE A 58 0.54 -4.92 -15.76
N CYS A 59 1.44 -3.95 -15.83
CA CYS A 59 2.58 -4.03 -16.73
C CYS A 59 3.68 -4.70 -15.92
N LEU A 60 3.81 -6.01 -16.06
CA LEU A 60 4.97 -6.74 -15.56
C LEU A 60 6.18 -6.34 -16.41
N GLN A 61 6.76 -5.16 -16.15
CA GLN A 61 8.10 -4.85 -16.62
C GLN A 61 9.07 -5.58 -15.68
N THR A 62 9.22 -6.89 -15.87
CA THR A 62 10.27 -7.68 -15.22
C THR A 62 11.59 -7.36 -15.90
N ASN A 63 12.16 -6.20 -15.59
CA ASN A 63 13.53 -5.84 -15.96
C ASN A 63 14.43 -5.68 -14.73
N THR A 64 14.12 -6.37 -13.65
CA THR A 64 15.04 -6.55 -12.52
C THR A 64 15.87 -7.80 -12.80
N PRO A 65 17.18 -7.69 -13.08
CA PRO A 65 18.06 -8.85 -13.11
C PRO A 65 18.07 -9.46 -11.70
N TYR A 66 17.54 -10.68 -11.59
CA TYR A 66 17.70 -11.51 -10.42
C TYR A 66 19.20 -11.83 -10.29
N PHE A 67 19.83 -11.30 -9.25
CA PHE A 67 21.17 -11.72 -8.83
C PHE A 67 21.00 -12.72 -7.68
N PRO A 68 21.44 -13.99 -7.86
CA PRO A 68 21.43 -14.99 -6.80
C PRO A 68 22.44 -14.68 -5.68
#